data_AF-A0AB37Z1W3-F1
#
_entry.id   AF-A0AB37Z1W3-F1
#
_cell.length_a   1.000
_cell.length_b   1.000
_cell.length_c   1.000
_cell.angle_alpha   90.00
_cell.angle_beta   90.00
_cell.angle_gamma   90.00
#
_symmetry.space_group_name_H-M   'P 1'
#
loop_
_entity.id
_entity.type
_entity.pdbx_description
1 polymer ?
#
loop_
_entity_poly.entity_id
_entity_poly.type
_entity_poly.pdbx_seq_one_letter_code
_entity_poly.pdbx_strand_id
1 'polypeptide(L)' 'MELDDKVYNQIVQLCEEGDMLFEVEQFDQALEKYLVALEMVPTPKTDWEASTWLYTVIGDTYLIKDDYEMAKK' A
#
# COMPACT_ATOMS: atom_id res chain seq x y z
N MET A 1 9.60 -12.99 8.07
CA MET A 1 10.49 -13.41 6.98
C MET A 1 10.81 -12.21 6.11
N GLU A 2 11.98 -12.20 5.50
CA GLU A 2 12.41 -11.17 4.56
C GLU A 2 12.29 -11.71 3.12
N LEU A 3 11.87 -10.84 2.20
CA LEU A 3 11.71 -11.18 0.78
C LEU A 3 13.07 -11.18 0.07
N ASP A 4 13.11 -11.84 -1.08
CA ASP A 4 14.22 -11.66 -2.02
C ASP A 4 14.32 -10.18 -2.45
N ASP A 5 15.54 -9.67 -2.54
CA ASP A 5 15.83 -8.27 -2.85
C ASP A 5 15.10 -7.76 -4.10
N LYS A 6 14.93 -8.61 -5.12
CA LYS A 6 14.23 -8.20 -6.35
C LYS A 6 12.75 -7.96 -6.09
N VAL A 7 12.09 -8.87 -5.36
CA VAL A 7 10.67 -8.73 -5.01
C VAL A 7 10.49 -7.56 -4.05
N TYR A 8 11.38 -7.44 -3.07
CA TYR A 8 11.36 -6.34 -2.11
C TYR A 8 11.49 -4.98 -2.81
N ASN A 9 12.45 -4.81 -3.71
CA ASN A 9 12.65 -3.56 -4.45
C ASN A 9 11.43 -3.20 -5.32
N GLN A 10 10.75 -4.19 -5.92
CA GLN A 10 9.53 -3.93 -6.68
C GLN A 10 8.37 -3.48 -5.78
N ILE A 11 8.24 -4.07 -4.60
CA ILE A 11 7.27 -3.64 -3.58
C ILE A 11 7.55 -2.21 -3.14
N VAL A 12 8.81 -1.89 -2.84
CA VAL A 12 9.21 -0.53 -2.45
C VAL A 12 8.86 0.48 -3.54
N GLN A 13 9.17 0.19 -4.80
CA GLN A 13 8.83 1.08 -5.91
C GLN A 13 7.31 1.29 -6.04
N LEU A 14 6.51 0.23 -5.88
CA LEU A 14 5.05 0.35 -5.90
C LEU A 14 4.54 1.17 -4.72
N CYS A 15 5.12 1.03 -3.53
CA CYS A 15 4.78 1.86 -2.39
C CYS A 15 5.14 3.34 -2.65
N GLU A 16 6.32 3.64 -3.18
CA GLU A 16 6.71 5.01 -3.53
C GLU A 16 5.76 5.64 -4.57
N GLU A 17 5.34 4.86 -5.58
CA GLU A 17 4.30 5.29 -6.54
C GLU A 17 2.96 5.55 -5.85
N GLY A 18 2.56 4.68 -4.91
CA GLY A 18 1.36 4.86 -4.10
C GLY A 18 1.42 6.11 -3.23
N ASP A 19 2.55 6.35 -2.56
CA ASP A 19 2.76 7.52 -1.70
C ASP A 19 2.67 8.81 -2.51
N MET A 20 3.28 8.86 -3.70
CA MET A 20 3.15 10.02 -4.59
C MET A 20 1.71 10.29 -5.02
N LEU A 21 0.90 9.25 -5.26
CA LEU A 21 -0.52 9.38 -5.59
C LEU A 21 -1.35 9.82 -4.37
N PHE A 22 -0.99 9.31 -3.19
CA PHE A 22 -1.62 9.68 -1.93
C PHE A 22 -1.45 11.17 -1.62
N GLU A 23 -0.23 11.71 -1.82
CA GLU A 23 0.09 13.14 -1.61
C GLU A 23 -0.72 14.08 -2.50
N VAL A 24 -1.20 13.61 -3.66
CA VAL A 24 -2.07 14.37 -4.57
C VAL A 24 -3.55 14.00 -4.44
N GLU A 25 -3.93 13.40 -3.30
CA GLU A 25 -5.30 12.99 -2.93
C GLU A 25 -5.92 11.98 -3.90
N GLN A 26 -5.11 11.28 -4.71
CA GLN A 26 -5.56 10.23 -5.62
C GLN A 26 -5.63 8.88 -4.90
N PHE A 27 -6.42 8.82 -3.82
CA PHE A 27 -6.45 7.69 -2.88
C PHE A 27 -6.80 6.35 -3.53
N ASP A 28 -7.70 6.33 -4.53
CA ASP A 28 -8.03 5.10 -5.24
C ASP A 28 -6.86 4.53 -6.03
N GLN A 29 -6.06 5.40 -6.66
CA GLN A 29 -4.89 4.98 -7.42
C GLN A 29 -3.75 4.59 -6.48
N ALA A 30 -3.59 5.28 -5.33
CA ALA A 30 -2.65 4.89 -4.29
C ALA A 30 -2.96 3.49 -3.75
N LEU A 31 -4.24 3.20 -3.44
CA LEU A 31 -4.69 1.89 -3.00
C LEU A 31 -4.38 0.80 -4.03
N GLU A 32 -4.59 1.06 -5.32
CA GLU A 32 -4.24 0.09 -6.37
C GLU A 32 -2.76 -0.30 -6.30
N LYS A 33 -1.86 0.68 -6.11
CA LYS A 33 -0.42 0.41 -5.99
C LYS A 33 -0.07 -0.43 -4.78
N TYR A 34 -0.60 -0.09 -3.60
CA TYR A 34 -0.33 -0.86 -2.38
C TYR A 34 -0.91 -2.28 -2.44
N LEU A 35 -2.10 -2.46 -3.04
CA LEU A 35 -2.70 -3.77 -3.21
C LEU A 35 -1.90 -4.64 -4.17
N VAL A 36 -1.41 -4.08 -5.28
CA VAL A 36 -0.50 -4.80 -6.19
C VAL A 36 0.77 -5.20 -5.45
N ALA A 37 1.36 -4.31 -4.64
CA ALA A 37 2.53 -4.63 -3.84
C ALA A 37 2.26 -5.77 -2.82
N LEU A 38 1.08 -5.78 -2.19
CA LEU A 38 0.67 -6.86 -1.29
C LEU A 38 0.49 -8.20 -2.01
N GLU A 39 -0.03 -8.20 -3.23
CA GLU A 39 -0.17 -9.42 -4.03
C GLU A 39 1.18 -10.05 -4.42
N MET A 40 2.26 -9.27 -4.45
CA MET A 40 3.61 -9.78 -4.67
C MET A 40 4.17 -10.53 -3.46
N VAL A 41 3.60 -10.34 -2.27
CA VAL A 41 4.02 -11.04 -1.06
C VAL A 41 3.50 -12.49 -1.07
N PRO A 42 4.38 -13.49 -0.90
CA PRO A 42 3.99 -14.90 -0.89
C PRO A 42 2.99 -15.25 0.22
N THR A 43 2.18 -16.29 -0.01
CA THR A 43 1.28 -16.81 1.02
C THR A 43 2.01 -17.77 1.98
N PRO A 44 1.72 -17.75 3.29
CA PRO A 44 0.79 -16.82 3.95
C PRO A 44 1.43 -15.43 4.13
N LYS A 45 0.69 -14.37 3.73
CA LYS A 45 1.19 -12.99 3.73
C LYS A 45 1.64 -12.53 5.12
N THR A 46 0.98 -13.00 6.18
CA THR A 46 1.26 -12.67 7.58
C THR A 46 2.66 -13.06 8.07
N ASP A 47 3.36 -13.94 7.35
CA ASP A 47 4.70 -14.39 7.75
C ASP A 47 5.81 -13.44 7.28
N TRP A 48 5.48 -12.46 6.42
CA TRP A 48 6.43 -11.56 5.79
C TRP A 48 6.39 -10.18 6.41
N GLU A 49 7.55 -9.62 6.71
CA GLU A 49 7.64 -8.31 7.34
C GLU A 49 7.03 -7.21 6.48
N ALA A 50 7.26 -7.26 5.16
CA ALA A 50 6.69 -6.32 4.19
C ALA A 50 5.16 -6.20 4.29
N SER A 51 4.46 -7.29 4.64
CA SER A 51 3.00 -7.26 4.79
C SER A 51 2.54 -6.35 5.91
N THR A 52 3.28 -6.23 7.01
CA THR A 52 2.94 -5.33 8.12
C THR A 52 2.83 -3.88 7.65
N TRP A 53 3.82 -3.43 6.88
CA TRP A 53 3.87 -2.07 6.32
C TRP A 53 2.76 -1.86 5.30
N LEU A 54 2.56 -2.82 4.41
CA LEU A 54 1.52 -2.77 3.37
C LEU A 54 0.11 -2.72 3.97
N TYR A 55 -0.20 -3.57 4.95
CA TYR A 55 -1.50 -3.52 5.62
C TYR A 55 -1.73 -2.20 6.36
N THR A 56 -0.67 -1.61 6.92
CA THR A 56 -0.75 -0.32 7.61
C THR A 56 -1.11 0.79 6.61
N VAL A 57 -0.33 0.95 5.53
CA VAL A 57 -0.57 2.02 4.54
C VAL A 57 -1.91 1.84 3.81
N ILE A 58 -2.34 0.60 3.54
CA ILE A 58 -3.66 0.32 2.96
C ILE A 58 -4.76 0.75 3.94
N GLY A 59 -4.64 0.39 5.22
CA GLY A 59 -5.60 0.76 6.25
C GLY A 59 -5.72 2.27 6.42
N ASP A 60 -4.58 2.95 6.54
CA ASP A 60 -4.51 4.41 6.68
C ASP A 60 -5.12 5.10 5.45
N THR A 61 -4.84 4.59 4.24
CA THR A 61 -5.40 5.16 3.01
C THR A 61 -6.92 5.03 2.95
N TYR A 62 -7.48 3.89 3.36
CA TYR A 62 -8.94 3.72 3.43
C TYR A 62 -9.57 4.69 4.43
N LEU A 63 -8.97 4.85 5.61
CA LEU A 63 -9.47 5.76 6.64
C LEU A 63 -9.47 7.21 6.13
N ILE A 64 -8.35 7.66 5.58
CA ILE A 64 -8.19 9.05 5.13
C ILE A 64 -9.09 9.34 3.92
N LYS A 65 -9.22 8.39 3.00
CA LYS A 65 -10.15 8.51 1.87
C LYS A 65 -11.60 8.70 2.35
N ASP A 66 -12.04 7.92 3.34
CA ASP A 66 -13.41 8.02 3.87
C ASP A 66 -13.65 9.37 4.55
N ASP A 67 -12.72 9.81 5.39
CA ASP A 67 -12.77 11.13 6.05
C ASP A 67 -12.84 12.28 5.02
N TYR A 68 -12.04 12.21 3.97
CA TYR A 68 -12.02 13.19 2.89
C TYR A 68 -13.34 13.24 2.11
N GLU A 69 -13.91 12.08 1.77
CA GLU A 69 -15.21 11.99 1.10
C GLU A 69 -16.37 12.44 1.99
N MET A 70 -16.27 12.26 3.32
CA MET A 70 -17.24 12.82 4.27
C MET A 70 -17.14 14.35 4.35
N ALA A 71 -15.94 14.92 4.36
CA ALA A 71 -15.72 16.36 4.44
C ALA A 71 -16.21 17.14 3.22
N LYS A 72 -16.35 16.48 2.05
CA LYS A 72 -16.87 17.08 0.81
C LYS A 72 -18.40 17.25 0.76
N LYS A 73 -19.14 16.66 1.69
CA LYS A 73 -20.62 16.67 1.72
C LYS A 73 -21.15 17.89 2.48
#